data_AF-A0A521T713-F1
#
_entry.id   AF-A0A521T713-F1
#
_cell.length_a   1.000
_cell.length_b   1.000
_cell.length_c   1.000
_cell.angle_alpha   90.00
_cell.angle_beta   90.00
_cell.angle_gamma   90.00
#
_symmetry.space_group_name_H-M   'P 1'
#
loop_
_entity.id
_entity.type
_entity.pdbx_description
1 polymer ?
#
loop_
_entity_poly.entity_id
_entity_poly.type
_entity_poly.pdbx_seq_one_letter_code
_entity_poly.pdbx_strand_id
1 'polypeptide(L)'
;RVKRAEAARYGLSVGDVEDVVSYAIGETNVGTVIDGRRRFPVRVRFDAAARGTDEAIAAALVTTPAGQRVPLSDVAEVVPTRGPAMISSENGLLVATVLLNVEGRDPGGFVAEAREAVRRGVALPPGYVVGWSGRFENQARAERRLMFVVPLVLLVIFLLLVWTYHSVVEASHVLLAVPFALSGGLYLVWLLGYNFSVAVWVGFIALFGTAVQTAVVMVIYLEDAVARKQAALGSAFDRRALREAVVEGALLRLRPKVMTVSTVIAGLLPIMWSQRVGAEVMRPLATPVLGGMVTSLAHVLVVTPLIFFWLRARGLPKLEPASPPSRTPLLVLVAVLAVAAGAWLVTSWPGVARPDVVDTWQVVRTVPEGDVTVTLRSESGAFRMAAAPYSLEFRSANGELVDVSDVRLSGSMQMPGMAMASPGELTPGGRPGRFTVRMSFDMAGTWQMTLSWRDGSGAHTVKFDGDVQ
;
A
#
# COMPACT_ATOMS: atom_id res chain seq x y z
N ARG A 1 14.74 41.67 21.23
CA ARG A 1 15.99 41.01 21.67
C ARG A 1 16.62 41.83 22.81
N VAL A 2 16.94 41.22 23.95
CA VAL A 2 17.53 41.95 25.10
C VAL A 2 19.02 42.28 24.86
N LYS A 3 19.40 43.55 25.08
CA LYS A 3 20.78 44.04 24.99
C LYS A 3 21.49 43.79 26.32
N ARG A 4 22.08 42.60 26.49
CA ARG A 4 22.67 42.15 27.76
C ARG A 4 23.68 43.13 28.38
N ALA A 5 24.51 43.78 27.55
CA ALA A 5 25.52 44.73 28.02
C ALA A 5 24.89 46.02 28.59
N GLU A 6 23.83 46.54 27.95
CA GLU A 6 23.11 47.72 28.43
C GLU A 6 22.26 47.39 29.66
N ALA A 7 21.56 46.24 29.66
CA ALA A 7 20.84 45.75 30.83
C ALA A 7 21.76 45.59 32.06
N ALA A 8 22.97 45.05 31.88
CA ALA A 8 23.94 44.88 32.95
C ALA A 8 24.43 46.21 33.55
N ARG A 9 24.51 47.29 32.76
CA ARG A 9 24.84 48.65 33.28
C ARG A 9 23.80 49.16 34.28
N TYR A 10 22.56 48.72 34.12
CA TYR A 10 21.44 49.03 35.01
C TYR A 10 21.20 47.97 36.07
N GLY A 11 22.06 46.94 36.16
CA GLY A 11 21.91 45.82 37.10
C GLY A 11 20.72 44.91 36.80
N LEU A 12 20.17 44.96 35.59
CA LEU A 12 19.03 44.15 35.16
C LEU A 12 19.51 42.80 34.59
N SER A 13 18.86 41.72 35.02
CA SER A 13 18.98 40.41 34.37
C SER A 13 18.10 40.33 33.13
N VAL A 14 18.32 39.31 32.30
CA VAL A 14 17.44 39.05 31.13
C VAL A 14 16.02 38.69 31.59
N GLY A 15 15.90 37.94 32.69
CA GLY A 15 14.61 37.57 33.28
C GLY A 15 13.81 38.80 33.73
N ASP A 16 14.46 39.78 34.36
CA ASP A 16 13.78 41.01 34.82
C ASP A 16 13.16 41.79 33.66
N VAL A 17 13.84 41.81 32.50
CA VAL A 17 13.33 42.47 31.28
C VAL A 17 12.21 41.64 30.65
N GLU A 18 12.35 40.32 30.60
CA GLU A 18 11.33 39.41 30.05
C GLU A 18 10.04 39.39 30.90
N ASP A 19 10.16 39.45 32.23
CA ASP A 19 9.02 39.52 33.14
C ASP A 19 8.17 40.77 32.88
N VAL A 20 8.81 41.93 32.65
CA VAL A 20 8.07 43.14 32.26
C VAL A 20 7.33 42.93 30.94
N VAL A 21 7.95 42.28 29.95
CA VAL A 21 7.27 41.97 28.68
C VAL A 21 6.10 41.00 28.91
N SER A 22 6.28 39.97 29.73
CA SER A 22 5.27 38.94 30.03
C SER A 22 4.08 39.45 30.84
N TYR A 23 4.32 40.32 31.83
CA TYR A 23 3.26 40.87 32.69
C TYR A 23 2.69 42.18 32.18
N ALA A 24 3.48 43.08 31.60
CA ALA A 24 2.99 44.39 31.21
C ALA A 24 2.36 44.40 29.81
N ILE A 25 2.96 43.68 28.84
CA ILE A 25 2.50 43.66 27.45
C ILE A 25 1.71 42.37 27.18
N GLY A 26 2.29 41.25 27.62
CA GLY A 26 1.67 39.93 27.65
C GLY A 26 0.48 39.88 28.60
N GLU A 27 -0.26 38.78 28.54
CA GLU A 27 -1.48 38.57 29.32
C GLU A 27 -1.28 37.45 30.34
N THR A 28 -0.11 37.47 31.00
CA THR A 28 0.29 36.43 31.95
C THR A 28 -0.60 36.46 33.20
N ASN A 29 -1.04 35.26 33.62
CA ASN A 29 -1.85 35.07 34.81
C ASN A 29 -1.00 35.20 36.08
N VAL A 30 -1.30 36.17 36.94
CA VAL A 30 -0.57 36.41 38.21
C VAL A 30 -1.18 35.66 39.38
N GLY A 31 -2.45 35.24 39.28
CA GLY A 31 -3.13 34.55 40.36
C GLY A 31 -4.49 34.03 39.95
N THR A 32 -5.19 33.35 40.85
CA THR A 32 -6.56 32.89 40.59
C THR A 32 -7.41 33.17 41.81
N VAL A 33 -8.50 33.92 41.62
CA VAL A 33 -9.52 34.12 42.65
C VAL A 33 -10.44 32.91 42.64
N ILE A 34 -10.64 32.32 43.82
CA ILE A 34 -11.51 31.17 44.02
C ILE A 34 -12.82 31.69 44.61
N ASP A 35 -13.92 31.46 43.90
CA ASP A 35 -15.28 31.79 44.35
C ASP A 35 -16.14 30.53 44.34
N GLY A 36 -16.17 29.85 45.49
CA GLY A 36 -16.76 28.52 45.64
C GLY A 36 -16.09 27.48 44.74
N ARG A 37 -16.84 26.98 43.74
CA ARG A 37 -16.34 26.04 42.72
C ARG A 37 -15.77 26.72 41.47
N ARG A 38 -15.92 28.04 41.34
CA ARG A 38 -15.42 28.81 40.19
C ARG A 38 -14.01 29.31 40.46
N ARG A 39 -13.19 29.37 39.42
CA ARG A 39 -11.81 29.84 39.45
C ARG A 39 -11.65 30.91 38.38
N PHE A 40 -11.29 32.13 38.78
CA PHE A 40 -11.12 33.28 37.89
C PHE A 40 -9.64 33.70 37.84
N PRO A 41 -9.00 33.68 36.66
CA PRO A 41 -7.62 34.15 36.52
C PRO A 41 -7.53 35.66 36.75
N VAL A 42 -6.56 36.09 37.55
CA VAL A 42 -6.23 37.51 37.78
C VAL A 42 -4.99 37.84 36.95
N ARG A 43 -5.10 38.88 36.14
CA ARG A 43 -4.05 39.29 35.21
C ARG A 43 -3.74 40.76 35.43
N VAL A 44 -2.46 41.11 35.36
CA VAL A 44 -1.98 42.49 35.32
C VAL A 44 -1.55 42.74 33.88
N ARG A 45 -1.84 43.94 33.36
CA ARG A 45 -1.47 44.35 32.01
C ARG A 45 -1.50 45.86 31.90
N PHE A 46 -0.66 46.45 31.06
CA PHE A 46 -0.73 47.86 30.70
C PHE A 46 -2.00 48.17 29.88
N ASP A 47 -2.42 49.44 29.95
CA ASP A 47 -3.49 49.98 29.13
C ASP A 47 -3.21 49.71 27.64
N ALA A 48 -4.26 49.52 26.85
CA ALA A 48 -4.15 49.27 25.41
C ALA A 48 -3.34 50.36 24.69
N ALA A 49 -3.45 51.62 25.11
CA ALA A 49 -2.70 52.73 24.51
C ALA A 49 -1.17 52.58 24.69
N ALA A 50 -0.71 51.98 25.78
CA ALA A 50 0.71 51.80 26.09
C ALA A 50 1.35 50.58 25.41
N ARG A 51 0.60 49.85 24.57
CA ARG A 51 1.06 48.63 23.87
C ARG A 51 0.49 48.44 22.47
N GLY A 52 -0.17 49.48 21.95
CA GLY A 52 -0.86 49.42 20.65
C GLY A 52 0.09 49.57 19.46
N THR A 53 1.27 50.15 19.67
CA THR A 53 2.28 50.36 18.64
C THR A 53 3.66 49.92 19.13
N ASP A 54 4.57 49.68 18.19
CA ASP A 54 5.94 49.27 18.49
C ASP A 54 6.68 50.34 19.31
N GLU A 55 6.41 51.63 19.06
CA GLU A 55 6.98 52.75 19.84
C GLU A 55 6.46 52.77 21.28
N ALA A 56 5.16 52.50 21.47
CA ALA A 56 4.57 52.44 22.81
C ALA A 56 5.16 51.27 23.63
N ILE A 57 5.37 50.13 22.98
CA ILE A 57 6.06 48.97 23.57
C ILE A 57 7.51 49.31 23.91
N ALA A 58 8.23 49.99 23.02
CA ALA A 58 9.61 50.40 23.24
C ALA A 58 9.77 51.43 24.38
N ALA A 59 8.76 52.27 24.60
CA ALA A 59 8.72 53.25 25.68
C ALA A 59 8.30 52.67 27.05
N ALA A 60 7.91 51.39 27.11
CA ALA A 60 7.53 50.72 28.36
C ALA A 60 8.67 50.80 29.39
N LEU A 61 8.35 51.16 30.64
CA LEU A 61 9.37 51.37 31.67
C LEU A 61 9.68 50.08 32.43
N VAL A 62 10.97 49.76 32.54
CA VAL A 62 11.53 48.69 33.37
C VAL A 62 12.14 49.31 34.62
N THR A 63 11.77 48.79 35.79
CA THR A 63 12.32 49.25 37.08
C THR A 63 13.57 48.45 37.42
N THR A 64 14.69 49.13 37.60
CA THR A 64 15.96 48.55 38.03
C THR A 64 15.94 48.19 39.52
N PRO A 65 16.80 47.27 39.99
CA PRO A 65 16.96 46.98 41.41
C PRO A 65 17.34 48.21 42.25
N ALA A 66 18.00 49.20 41.62
CA ALA A 66 18.35 50.49 42.22
C ALA A 66 17.19 51.50 42.23
N GLY A 67 15.99 51.13 41.78
CA GLY A 67 14.79 51.97 41.76
C GLY A 67 14.69 52.95 40.58
N GLN A 68 15.67 52.97 39.68
CA GLN A 68 15.63 53.76 38.44
C GLN A 68 14.63 53.15 37.46
N ARG A 69 13.93 53.98 36.68
CA ARG A 69 13.02 53.54 35.61
C ARG A 69 13.65 53.84 34.26
N VAL A 70 13.89 52.79 33.48
CA VAL A 70 14.58 52.86 32.20
C VAL A 70 13.62 52.37 31.11
N PRO A 71 13.48 53.06 29.97
CA PRO A 71 12.62 52.58 28.89
C PRO A 71 13.17 51.28 28.28
N LEU A 72 12.27 50.43 27.80
CA LEU A 72 12.59 49.12 27.23
C LEU A 72 13.54 49.25 26.03
N SER A 73 13.48 50.35 25.27
CA SER A 73 14.38 50.68 24.15
C SER A 73 15.87 50.72 24.50
N ASP A 74 16.19 51.12 25.73
CA ASP A 74 17.57 51.30 26.18
C ASP A 74 18.20 49.93 26.53
N VAL A 75 17.38 48.99 27.01
CA VAL A 75 17.82 47.66 27.46
C VAL A 75 17.45 46.52 26.50
N ALA A 76 16.61 46.78 25.51
CA ALA A 76 16.17 45.81 24.50
C ALA A 76 15.89 46.46 23.15
N GLU A 77 16.02 45.67 22.09
CA GLU A 77 15.64 46.03 20.72
C GLU A 77 14.27 45.43 20.41
N VAL A 78 13.30 46.29 20.07
CA VAL A 78 11.94 45.92 19.67
C VAL A 78 11.83 46.11 18.17
N VAL A 79 11.72 45.01 17.44
CA VAL A 79 11.60 45.01 15.97
C VAL A 79 10.54 44.01 15.53
N PRO A 80 9.67 44.37 14.58
CA PRO A 80 8.76 43.41 13.97
C PRO A 80 9.56 42.41 13.13
N THR A 81 9.34 41.12 13.37
CA THR A 81 10.01 40.04 12.63
C THR A 81 9.00 39.00 12.17
N ARG A 82 9.31 38.31 11.07
CA ARG A 82 8.51 37.17 10.60
C ARG A 82 9.02 35.90 11.25
N GLY A 83 8.13 35.16 11.90
CA GLY A 83 8.41 33.86 12.49
C GLY A 83 7.40 32.81 12.03
N PRO A 84 7.64 31.52 12.33
CA PRO A 84 6.67 30.47 12.06
C PRO A 84 5.41 30.70 12.90
N ALA A 85 4.25 30.72 12.24
CA ALA A 85 2.95 30.80 12.94
C ALA A 85 2.65 29.51 13.72
N MET A 86 3.13 28.38 13.20
CA MET A 86 3.02 27.05 13.80
C MET A 86 4.23 26.22 13.37
N ILE A 87 4.78 25.47 14.31
CA ILE A 87 5.85 24.50 14.05
C ILE A 87 5.20 23.12 14.14
N SER A 88 4.98 22.48 12.99
CA SER A 88 4.43 21.13 12.92
C SER A 88 5.57 20.11 12.85
N SER A 89 5.40 18.99 13.54
CA SER A 89 6.35 17.87 13.49
C SER A 89 5.61 16.54 13.40
N GLU A 90 6.22 15.60 12.72
CA GLU A 90 5.75 14.22 12.59
C GLU A 90 6.95 13.28 12.78
N ASN A 91 6.85 12.33 13.72
CA ASN A 91 7.93 11.40 14.08
C ASN A 91 9.28 12.09 14.40
N GLY A 92 9.23 13.27 15.03
CA GLY A 92 10.43 14.03 15.41
C GLY A 92 11.06 14.85 14.28
N LEU A 93 10.49 14.84 13.07
CA LEU A 93 10.91 15.66 11.95
C LEU A 93 9.97 16.84 11.75
N LEU A 94 10.50 18.00 11.39
CA LEU A 94 9.69 19.16 11.02
C LEU A 94 8.97 18.88 9.70
N VAL A 95 7.68 19.17 9.66
CA VAL A 95 6.84 18.91 8.48
C VAL A 95 6.12 20.17 8.03
N ALA A 96 6.07 20.36 6.72
CA ALA A 96 5.23 21.34 6.07
C ALA A 96 4.19 20.60 5.23
N THR A 97 2.91 20.79 5.55
CA THR A 97 1.82 20.07 4.90
C THR A 97 1.20 20.91 3.79
N VAL A 98 1.18 20.36 2.57
CA VAL A 98 0.43 20.92 1.44
C VAL A 98 -0.89 20.16 1.32
N LEU A 99 -1.99 20.85 1.58
CA LEU A 99 -3.34 20.27 1.53
C LEU A 99 -3.88 20.34 0.10
N LEU A 100 -4.31 19.20 -0.42
CA LEU A 100 -4.85 19.07 -1.77
C LEU A 100 -6.16 18.29 -1.71
N ASN A 101 -7.21 18.82 -2.33
CA ASN A 101 -8.49 18.13 -2.51
C ASN A 101 -8.64 17.75 -3.98
N VAL A 102 -8.86 16.46 -4.24
CA VAL A 102 -9.05 15.91 -5.58
C VAL A 102 -10.54 15.70 -5.80
N GLU A 103 -11.10 16.34 -6.82
CA GLU A 103 -12.50 16.21 -7.22
C GLU A 103 -12.58 15.78 -8.69
N GLY A 104 -13.62 15.02 -9.04
CA GLY A 104 -13.90 14.61 -10.43
C GLY A 104 -12.94 13.59 -11.05
N ARG A 105 -11.94 13.10 -10.30
CA ARG A 105 -11.01 12.05 -10.76
C ARG A 105 -10.56 11.12 -9.65
N ASP A 106 -9.88 10.03 -10.00
CA ASP A 106 -9.41 9.05 -9.04
C ASP A 106 -8.18 9.57 -8.25
N PRO A 107 -8.13 9.37 -6.92
CA PRO A 107 -7.00 9.86 -6.11
C PRO A 107 -5.66 9.18 -6.44
N GLY A 108 -5.69 7.90 -6.84
CA GLY A 108 -4.48 7.12 -7.11
C GLY A 108 -3.70 7.64 -8.33
N GLY A 109 -4.40 7.82 -9.44
CA GLY A 109 -3.86 8.37 -10.69
C GLY A 109 -3.43 9.82 -10.53
N PHE A 110 -4.20 10.64 -9.79
CA PHE A 110 -3.76 12.00 -9.46
C PHE A 110 -2.43 12.01 -8.70
N VAL A 111 -2.29 11.20 -7.66
CA VAL A 111 -1.04 11.17 -6.86
C VAL A 111 0.13 10.65 -7.70
N ALA A 112 -0.09 9.68 -8.58
CA ALA A 112 0.95 9.19 -9.49
C ALA A 112 1.45 10.30 -10.44
N GLU A 113 0.54 11.04 -11.06
CA GLU A 113 0.86 12.19 -11.92
C GLU A 113 1.54 13.33 -11.14
N ALA A 114 0.99 13.66 -9.97
CA ALA A 114 1.50 14.74 -9.13
C ALA A 114 2.90 14.43 -8.60
N ARG A 115 3.18 13.16 -8.24
CA ARG A 115 4.52 12.71 -7.85
C ARG A 115 5.52 12.89 -9.00
N GLU A 116 5.12 12.56 -10.22
CA GLU A 116 5.98 12.76 -11.39
C GLU A 116 6.19 14.25 -11.72
N ALA A 117 5.16 15.07 -11.59
CA ALA A 117 5.26 16.51 -11.76
C ALA A 117 6.21 17.15 -10.73
N VAL A 118 6.10 16.78 -9.45
CA VAL A 118 6.98 17.28 -8.39
C VAL A 118 8.42 16.84 -8.61
N ARG A 119 8.66 15.58 -8.99
CA ARG A 119 10.01 15.07 -9.29
C ARG A 119 10.69 15.85 -10.43
N ARG A 120 9.93 16.25 -11.46
CA ARG A 120 10.48 16.99 -12.61
C ARG A 120 10.60 18.49 -12.37
N GLY A 121 9.66 19.07 -11.63
CA GLY A 121 9.54 20.52 -11.48
C GLY A 121 10.18 21.12 -10.22
N VAL A 122 10.54 20.29 -9.23
CA VAL A 122 11.01 20.78 -7.93
C VAL A 122 12.34 20.13 -7.56
N ALA A 123 13.40 20.94 -7.54
CA ALA A 123 14.68 20.55 -6.96
C ALA A 123 14.62 20.71 -5.44
N LEU A 124 14.68 19.59 -4.71
CA LEU A 124 14.66 19.59 -3.25
C LEU A 124 16.10 19.75 -2.71
N PRO A 125 16.35 20.65 -1.74
CA PRO A 125 17.63 20.71 -1.05
C PRO A 125 17.93 19.40 -0.29
N PRO A 126 19.20 19.07 -0.04
CA PRO A 126 19.57 17.91 0.77
C PRO A 126 18.88 17.91 2.14
N GLY A 127 18.40 16.74 2.59
CA GLY A 127 17.70 16.56 3.86
C GLY A 127 16.18 16.77 3.80
N TYR A 128 15.62 17.28 2.70
CA TYR A 128 14.19 17.37 2.51
C TYR A 128 13.63 16.12 1.84
N VAL A 129 12.51 15.62 2.37
CA VAL A 129 11.78 14.48 1.80
C VAL A 129 10.33 14.88 1.56
N VAL A 130 9.75 14.40 0.46
CA VAL A 130 8.34 14.60 0.14
C VAL A 130 7.59 13.29 0.38
N GLY A 131 6.66 13.33 1.32
CA GLY A 131 5.72 12.26 1.60
C GLY A 131 4.33 12.56 1.01
N TRP A 132 3.65 11.52 0.54
CA TRP A 132 2.24 11.60 0.14
C TRP A 132 1.40 10.87 1.18
N SER A 133 0.47 11.59 1.82
CA SER A 133 -0.37 11.07 2.91
C SER A 133 -1.85 11.32 2.64
N GLY A 134 -2.71 10.91 3.57
CA GLY A 134 -4.15 11.07 3.52
C GLY A 134 -4.87 9.83 3.00
N ARG A 135 -6.01 10.02 2.31
CA ARG A 135 -6.85 8.90 1.84
C ARG A 135 -6.14 7.97 0.86
N PHE A 136 -5.16 8.49 0.12
CA PHE A 136 -4.32 7.69 -0.79
C PHE A 136 -3.54 6.59 -0.06
N GLU A 137 -3.01 6.87 1.13
CA GLU A 137 -2.24 5.87 1.89
C GLU A 137 -3.12 4.67 2.27
N ASN A 138 -4.34 4.95 2.73
CA ASN A 138 -5.33 3.91 3.05
C ASN A 138 -5.72 3.09 1.81
N GLN A 139 -5.88 3.75 0.65
CA GLN A 139 -6.16 3.08 -0.61
C GLN A 139 -4.99 2.17 -1.04
N ALA A 140 -3.76 2.68 -1.03
CA ALA A 140 -2.57 1.93 -1.40
C ALA A 140 -2.33 0.73 -0.45
N ARG A 141 -2.57 0.91 0.84
CA ARG A 141 -2.51 -0.17 1.83
C ARG A 141 -3.53 -1.27 1.55
N ALA A 142 -4.76 -0.89 1.21
CA ALA A 142 -5.81 -1.84 0.86
C ALA A 142 -5.49 -2.59 -0.44
N GLU A 143 -5.02 -1.90 -1.47
CA GLU A 143 -4.60 -2.49 -2.74
C GLU A 143 -3.51 -3.55 -2.56
N ARG A 144 -2.45 -3.24 -1.80
CA ARG A 144 -1.41 -4.22 -1.46
C ARG A 144 -1.98 -5.43 -0.74
N ARG A 145 -2.88 -5.23 0.22
CA ARG A 145 -3.49 -6.34 0.97
C ARG A 145 -4.34 -7.22 0.05
N LEU A 146 -5.12 -6.61 -0.84
CA LEU A 146 -5.97 -7.33 -1.80
C LEU A 146 -5.16 -8.15 -2.80
N MET A 147 -3.98 -7.68 -3.20
CA MET A 147 -3.05 -8.44 -4.04
C MET A 147 -2.66 -9.79 -3.42
N PHE A 148 -2.63 -9.91 -2.09
CA PHE A 148 -2.41 -11.18 -1.39
C PHE A 148 -3.71 -11.93 -1.08
N VAL A 149 -4.76 -11.21 -0.66
CA VAL A 149 -6.03 -11.82 -0.23
C VAL A 149 -6.77 -12.47 -1.40
N VAL A 150 -6.80 -11.86 -2.58
CA VAL A 150 -7.54 -12.42 -3.73
C VAL A 150 -6.95 -13.76 -4.20
N PRO A 151 -5.63 -13.90 -4.44
CA PRO A 151 -5.04 -15.20 -4.76
C PRO A 151 -5.22 -16.23 -3.65
N LEU A 152 -5.10 -15.83 -2.37
CA LEU A 152 -5.32 -16.72 -1.24
C LEU A 152 -6.74 -17.28 -1.22
N VAL A 153 -7.76 -16.43 -1.43
CA VAL A 153 -9.15 -16.87 -1.50
C VAL A 153 -9.39 -17.82 -2.68
N LEU A 154 -8.84 -17.51 -3.85
CA LEU A 154 -8.95 -18.40 -5.01
C LEU A 154 -8.27 -19.75 -4.77
N LEU A 155 -7.11 -19.76 -4.10
CA LEU A 155 -6.41 -20.97 -3.70
C LEU A 155 -7.25 -21.79 -2.72
N VAL A 156 -7.82 -21.17 -1.68
CA VAL A 156 -8.68 -21.86 -0.71
C VAL A 156 -9.91 -22.46 -1.40
N ILE A 157 -10.58 -21.69 -2.27
CA ILE A 157 -11.70 -22.19 -3.08
C ILE A 157 -11.25 -23.39 -3.92
N PHE A 158 -10.12 -23.29 -4.61
CA PHE A 158 -9.60 -24.37 -5.44
C PHE A 158 -9.30 -25.63 -4.62
N LEU A 159 -8.67 -25.51 -3.46
CA LEU A 159 -8.40 -26.65 -2.57
C LEU A 159 -9.69 -27.31 -2.07
N LEU A 160 -10.70 -26.52 -1.71
CA LEU A 160 -12.02 -27.04 -1.34
C LEU A 160 -12.69 -27.79 -2.50
N LEU A 161 -12.56 -27.29 -3.73
CA LEU A 161 -13.09 -27.97 -4.92
C LEU A 161 -12.33 -29.28 -5.21
N VAL A 162 -10.99 -29.28 -5.10
CA VAL A 162 -10.19 -30.50 -5.25
C VAL A 162 -10.57 -31.53 -4.19
N TRP A 163 -10.80 -31.10 -2.96
CA TRP A 163 -11.29 -31.99 -1.90
C TRP A 163 -12.70 -32.51 -2.20
N THR A 164 -13.60 -31.67 -2.70
CA THR A 164 -14.99 -32.05 -3.01
C THR A 164 -15.08 -33.04 -4.16
N TYR A 165 -14.32 -32.82 -5.24
CA TYR A 165 -14.40 -33.63 -6.46
C TYR A 165 -13.34 -34.73 -6.54
N HIS A 166 -12.39 -34.75 -5.61
CA HIS A 166 -11.21 -35.63 -5.66
C HIS A 166 -10.44 -35.58 -7.00
N SER A 167 -10.59 -34.49 -7.76
CA SER A 167 -9.95 -34.31 -9.05
C SER A 167 -9.62 -32.86 -9.36
N VAL A 168 -8.38 -32.66 -9.79
CA VAL A 168 -7.82 -31.36 -10.17
C VAL A 168 -8.46 -30.82 -11.44
N VAL A 169 -8.86 -31.70 -12.37
CA VAL A 169 -9.41 -31.29 -13.68
C VAL A 169 -10.82 -30.72 -13.50
N GLU A 170 -11.66 -31.42 -12.75
CA GLU A 170 -13.03 -31.02 -12.39
C GLU A 170 -13.02 -29.75 -11.55
N ALA A 171 -12.12 -29.64 -10.56
CA ALA A 171 -11.95 -28.43 -9.76
C ALA A 171 -11.55 -27.23 -10.62
N SER A 172 -10.60 -27.40 -11.54
CA SER A 172 -10.15 -26.35 -12.47
C SER A 172 -11.26 -25.91 -13.42
N HIS A 173 -12.05 -26.87 -13.91
CA HIS A 173 -13.21 -26.60 -14.77
C HIS A 173 -14.27 -25.74 -14.06
N VAL A 174 -14.58 -26.03 -12.80
CA VAL A 174 -15.51 -25.25 -11.99
C VAL A 174 -14.95 -23.86 -11.69
N LEU A 175 -13.66 -23.76 -11.38
CA LEU A 175 -13.00 -22.48 -11.08
C LEU A 175 -13.01 -21.52 -12.28
N LEU A 176 -13.14 -22.03 -13.51
CA LEU A 176 -13.28 -21.22 -14.72
C LEU A 176 -14.52 -20.29 -14.68
N ALA A 177 -15.51 -20.57 -13.84
CA ALA A 177 -16.64 -19.67 -13.63
C ALA A 177 -16.22 -18.30 -13.07
N VAL A 178 -15.09 -18.22 -12.35
CA VAL A 178 -14.60 -16.99 -11.73
C VAL A 178 -14.19 -15.93 -12.77
N PRO A 179 -13.29 -16.21 -13.73
CA PRO A 179 -12.96 -15.24 -14.79
C PRO A 179 -14.16 -14.73 -15.59
N PHE A 180 -15.15 -15.59 -15.85
CA PHE A 180 -16.37 -15.20 -16.58
C PHE A 180 -17.30 -14.33 -15.74
N ALA A 181 -17.38 -14.56 -14.43
CA ALA A 181 -18.09 -13.68 -13.53
C ALA A 181 -17.35 -12.33 -13.40
N LEU A 182 -16.03 -12.37 -13.24
CA LEU A 182 -15.17 -11.20 -13.15
C LEU A 182 -15.36 -10.25 -14.34
N SER A 183 -15.41 -10.79 -15.57
CA SER A 183 -15.57 -9.96 -16.77
C SER A 183 -16.87 -9.14 -16.78
N GLY A 184 -18.00 -9.73 -16.38
CA GLY A 184 -19.27 -9.01 -16.28
C GLY A 184 -19.28 -7.96 -15.18
N GLY A 185 -18.67 -8.28 -14.03
CA GLY A 185 -18.53 -7.32 -12.94
C GLY A 185 -17.64 -6.14 -13.32
N LEU A 186 -16.49 -6.39 -13.95
CA LEU A 186 -15.59 -5.35 -14.46
C LEU A 186 -16.28 -4.46 -15.49
N TYR A 187 -17.00 -5.07 -16.44
CA TYR A 187 -17.71 -4.33 -17.47
C TYR A 187 -18.78 -3.40 -16.88
N LEU A 188 -19.54 -3.87 -15.89
CA LEU A 188 -20.57 -3.03 -15.27
C LEU A 188 -19.98 -1.93 -14.38
N VAL A 189 -18.89 -2.20 -13.66
CA VAL A 189 -18.14 -1.19 -12.89
C VAL A 189 -17.63 -0.08 -13.82
N TRP A 190 -17.05 -0.47 -14.96
CA TRP A 190 -16.56 0.47 -15.97
C TRP A 190 -17.71 1.28 -16.60
N LEU A 191 -18.81 0.63 -16.98
CA LEU A 191 -19.98 1.27 -17.59
C LEU A 191 -20.61 2.31 -16.65
N LEU A 192 -20.63 2.05 -15.35
CA LEU A 192 -21.17 2.96 -14.34
C LEU A 192 -20.14 3.99 -13.83
N GLY A 193 -18.90 3.94 -14.31
CA GLY A 193 -17.85 4.89 -13.94
C GLY A 193 -17.43 4.83 -12.47
N TYR A 194 -17.55 3.67 -11.82
CA TYR A 194 -17.08 3.51 -10.44
C TYR A 194 -15.57 3.29 -10.37
N ASN A 195 -14.92 3.98 -9.45
CA ASN A 195 -13.50 3.77 -9.15
C ASN A 195 -13.26 2.44 -8.44
N PHE A 196 -12.10 1.83 -8.70
CA PHE A 196 -11.66 0.66 -7.94
C PHE A 196 -11.42 1.05 -6.48
N SER A 197 -12.26 0.50 -5.60
CA SER A 197 -12.25 0.76 -4.17
C SER A 197 -12.38 -0.55 -3.40
N VAL A 198 -12.16 -0.50 -2.09
CA VAL A 198 -12.32 -1.66 -1.21
C VAL A 198 -13.74 -2.24 -1.31
N ALA A 199 -14.76 -1.38 -1.45
CA ALA A 199 -16.16 -1.79 -1.61
C ALA A 199 -16.37 -2.65 -2.86
N VAL A 200 -15.79 -2.24 -4.00
CA VAL A 200 -15.84 -2.98 -5.27
C VAL A 200 -15.17 -4.36 -5.11
N TRP A 201 -14.01 -4.43 -4.45
CA TRP A 201 -13.32 -5.69 -4.21
C TRP A 201 -14.09 -6.66 -3.31
N VAL A 202 -14.76 -6.15 -2.27
CA VAL A 202 -15.66 -6.96 -1.45
C VAL A 202 -16.80 -7.53 -2.30
N GLY A 203 -17.34 -6.73 -3.23
CA GLY A 203 -18.32 -7.18 -4.23
C GLY A 203 -17.80 -8.32 -5.11
N PHE A 204 -16.56 -8.23 -5.60
CA PHE A 204 -15.94 -9.31 -6.39
C PHE A 204 -15.72 -10.59 -5.58
N ILE A 205 -15.31 -10.49 -4.32
CA ILE A 205 -15.15 -11.67 -3.45
C ILE A 205 -16.50 -12.39 -3.26
N ALA A 206 -17.56 -11.62 -3.00
CA ALA A 206 -18.92 -12.17 -2.90
C ALA A 206 -19.39 -12.80 -4.23
N LEU A 207 -19.05 -12.17 -5.36
CA LEU A 207 -19.32 -12.71 -6.69
C LEU A 207 -18.58 -14.03 -6.94
N PHE A 208 -17.31 -14.15 -6.56
CA PHE A 208 -16.54 -15.38 -6.77
C PHE A 208 -17.17 -16.56 -6.03
N GLY A 209 -17.56 -16.36 -4.77
CA GLY A 209 -18.25 -17.38 -3.99
C GLY A 209 -19.57 -17.82 -4.64
N THR A 210 -20.41 -16.87 -5.04
CA THR A 210 -21.71 -17.18 -5.66
C THR A 210 -21.57 -17.80 -7.05
N ALA A 211 -20.61 -17.34 -7.86
CA ALA A 211 -20.32 -17.91 -9.18
C ALA A 211 -19.89 -19.38 -9.06
N VAL A 212 -18.90 -19.66 -8.18
CA VAL A 212 -18.42 -21.03 -7.93
C VAL A 212 -19.52 -21.91 -7.38
N GLN A 213 -20.30 -21.43 -6.39
CA GLN A 213 -21.44 -22.17 -5.87
C GLN A 213 -22.40 -22.59 -6.99
N THR A 214 -22.78 -21.67 -7.88
CA THR A 214 -23.70 -22.04 -8.96
C THR A 214 -23.10 -22.98 -10.01
N ALA A 215 -21.79 -22.90 -10.25
CA ALA A 215 -21.07 -23.81 -11.14
C ALA A 215 -20.94 -25.22 -10.55
N VAL A 216 -20.61 -25.33 -9.26
CA VAL A 216 -20.52 -26.60 -8.52
C VAL A 216 -21.79 -27.41 -8.69
N VAL A 217 -22.94 -26.79 -8.38
CA VAL A 217 -24.19 -27.54 -8.42
C VAL A 217 -24.70 -27.74 -9.86
N MET A 218 -24.24 -26.98 -10.86
CA MET A 218 -24.45 -27.38 -12.26
C MET A 218 -23.71 -28.69 -12.58
N VAL A 219 -22.43 -28.79 -12.21
CA VAL A 219 -21.65 -30.02 -12.42
C VAL A 219 -22.30 -31.22 -11.72
N ILE A 220 -22.84 -31.05 -10.51
CA ILE A 220 -23.58 -32.12 -9.81
C ILE A 220 -24.77 -32.63 -10.65
N TYR A 221 -25.56 -31.75 -11.26
CA TYR A 221 -26.68 -32.14 -12.11
C TYR A 221 -26.22 -32.86 -13.39
N LEU A 222 -25.10 -32.41 -13.97
CA LEU A 222 -24.50 -33.05 -15.14
C LEU A 222 -23.98 -34.45 -14.81
N GLU A 223 -23.27 -34.60 -13.69
CA GLU A 223 -22.77 -35.89 -13.20
C GLU A 223 -23.93 -36.85 -12.89
N ASP A 224 -24.97 -36.39 -12.20
CA ASP A 224 -26.15 -37.22 -11.86
C ASP A 224 -26.93 -37.65 -13.12
N ALA A 225 -27.06 -36.78 -14.13
CA ALA A 225 -27.67 -37.15 -15.41
C ALA A 225 -26.82 -38.17 -16.20
N VAL A 226 -25.49 -37.99 -16.21
CA VAL A 226 -24.57 -38.94 -16.86
C VAL A 226 -24.56 -40.29 -16.13
N ALA A 227 -24.49 -40.29 -14.81
CA ALA A 227 -24.49 -41.51 -14.00
C ALA A 227 -25.77 -42.32 -14.21
N ARG A 228 -26.95 -41.67 -14.24
CA ARG A 228 -28.23 -42.34 -14.53
C ARG A 228 -28.27 -42.94 -15.93
N LYS A 229 -27.85 -42.20 -16.97
CA LYS A 229 -27.80 -42.74 -18.34
C LYS A 229 -26.79 -43.88 -18.47
N GLN A 230 -25.64 -43.77 -17.82
CA GLN A 230 -24.60 -44.80 -17.84
C GLN A 230 -25.08 -46.09 -17.16
N ALA A 231 -25.79 -45.98 -16.03
CA ALA A 231 -26.41 -47.13 -15.37
C ALA A 231 -27.51 -47.79 -16.21
N ALA A 232 -28.27 -47.02 -16.99
CA ALA A 232 -29.34 -47.54 -17.85
C ALA A 232 -28.81 -48.22 -19.14
N LEU A 233 -27.75 -47.70 -19.74
CA LEU A 233 -27.23 -48.17 -21.04
C LEU A 233 -26.05 -49.14 -20.91
N GLY A 234 -25.34 -49.14 -19.79
CA GLY A 234 -24.16 -50.00 -19.58
C GLY A 234 -23.13 -49.84 -20.70
N SER A 235 -22.83 -50.94 -21.41
CA SER A 235 -21.88 -50.97 -22.53
C SER A 235 -22.35 -50.24 -23.80
N ALA A 236 -23.64 -49.91 -23.92
CA ALA A 236 -24.19 -49.13 -25.02
C ALA A 236 -24.03 -47.61 -24.82
N PHE A 237 -23.32 -47.18 -23.77
CA PHE A 237 -23.09 -45.76 -23.49
C PHE A 237 -22.06 -45.18 -24.48
N ASP A 238 -22.59 -44.50 -25.49
CA ASP A 238 -21.81 -43.86 -26.55
C ASP A 238 -21.76 -42.33 -26.39
N ARG A 239 -21.09 -41.67 -27.34
CA ARG A 239 -20.96 -40.20 -27.34
C ARG A 239 -22.31 -39.49 -27.50
N ARG A 240 -23.28 -40.11 -28.17
CA ARG A 240 -24.62 -39.56 -28.36
C ARG A 240 -25.40 -39.60 -27.04
N ALA A 241 -25.36 -40.73 -26.35
CA ALA A 241 -25.93 -40.90 -25.02
C ALA A 241 -25.35 -39.90 -24.02
N LEU A 242 -24.02 -39.67 -24.05
CA LEU A 242 -23.38 -38.65 -23.23
C LEU A 242 -23.92 -37.23 -23.54
N ARG A 243 -24.07 -36.87 -24.82
CA ARG A 243 -24.63 -35.57 -25.20
C ARG A 243 -26.04 -35.39 -24.67
N GLU A 244 -26.89 -36.41 -24.83
CA GLU A 244 -28.27 -36.37 -24.35
C GLU A 244 -28.34 -36.24 -22.83
N ALA A 245 -27.49 -36.98 -22.09
CA ALA A 245 -27.41 -36.86 -20.63
C ALA A 245 -26.99 -35.45 -20.18
N VAL A 246 -25.99 -34.85 -20.85
CA VAL A 246 -25.53 -33.49 -20.54
C VAL A 246 -26.62 -32.45 -20.82
N VAL A 247 -27.35 -32.59 -21.93
CA VAL A 247 -28.47 -31.70 -22.26
C VAL A 247 -29.59 -31.84 -21.22
N GLU A 248 -29.94 -33.07 -20.84
CA GLU A 248 -30.94 -33.34 -19.81
C GLU A 248 -30.55 -32.72 -18.46
N GLY A 249 -29.32 -32.95 -18.00
CA GLY A 249 -28.79 -32.37 -16.76
C GLY A 249 -28.78 -30.84 -16.78
N ALA A 250 -28.39 -30.23 -17.90
CA ALA A 250 -28.40 -28.78 -18.06
C ALA A 250 -29.84 -28.20 -18.04
N LEU A 251 -30.79 -28.88 -18.68
CA LEU A 251 -32.20 -28.46 -18.70
C LEU A 251 -32.84 -28.51 -17.31
N LEU A 252 -32.53 -29.53 -16.51
CA LEU A 252 -32.98 -29.64 -15.12
C LEU A 252 -32.50 -28.46 -14.26
N ARG A 253 -31.35 -27.87 -14.61
CA ARG A 253 -30.74 -26.76 -13.89
C ARG A 253 -31.23 -25.38 -14.36
N LEU A 254 -31.77 -25.28 -15.57
CA LEU A 254 -32.12 -24.00 -16.20
C LEU A 254 -33.04 -23.15 -15.31
N ARG A 255 -34.16 -23.71 -14.86
CA ARG A 255 -35.15 -22.98 -14.04
C ARG A 255 -34.56 -22.51 -12.70
N PRO A 256 -33.92 -23.36 -11.88
CA PRO A 256 -33.26 -22.91 -10.64
C PRO A 256 -32.20 -21.82 -10.85
N LYS A 257 -31.36 -21.93 -11.90
CA LYS A 257 -30.30 -20.95 -12.14
C LYS A 257 -30.87 -19.59 -12.57
N VAL A 258 -31.86 -19.57 -13.45
CA VAL A 258 -32.55 -18.32 -13.83
C VAL A 258 -33.23 -17.69 -12.62
N MET A 259 -33.89 -18.48 -11.76
CA MET A 259 -34.47 -17.99 -10.51
C MET A 259 -33.43 -17.29 -9.63
N THR A 260 -32.27 -17.91 -9.39
CA THR A 260 -31.22 -17.31 -8.56
C THR A 260 -30.72 -15.98 -9.14
N VAL A 261 -30.44 -15.93 -10.44
CA VAL A 261 -29.96 -14.69 -11.08
C VAL A 261 -31.02 -13.60 -11.03
N SER A 262 -32.27 -13.93 -11.32
CA SER A 262 -33.40 -12.99 -11.24
C SER A 262 -33.59 -12.45 -9.82
N THR A 263 -33.49 -13.29 -8.78
CA THR A 263 -33.60 -12.85 -7.39
C THR A 263 -32.46 -11.92 -6.99
N VAL A 264 -31.22 -12.21 -7.42
CA VAL A 264 -30.08 -11.33 -7.13
C VAL A 264 -30.22 -9.99 -7.83
N ILE A 265 -30.61 -9.98 -9.11
CA ILE A 265 -30.89 -8.74 -9.83
C ILE A 265 -32.00 -7.98 -9.11
N ALA A 266 -33.17 -8.59 -8.87
CA ALA A 266 -34.29 -7.94 -8.20
C ALA A 266 -33.97 -7.43 -6.79
N GLY A 267 -33.11 -8.13 -6.03
CA GLY A 267 -32.71 -7.76 -4.67
C GLY A 267 -31.68 -6.63 -4.63
N LEU A 268 -30.77 -6.55 -5.61
CA LEU A 268 -29.72 -5.53 -5.65
C LEU A 268 -30.11 -4.30 -6.47
N LEU A 269 -31.06 -4.41 -7.39
CA LEU A 269 -31.50 -3.31 -8.24
C LEU A 269 -32.01 -2.07 -7.46
N PRO A 270 -32.76 -2.20 -6.34
CA PRO A 270 -33.15 -1.05 -5.53
C PRO A 270 -31.96 -0.29 -4.93
N ILE A 271 -30.87 -0.98 -4.60
CA ILE A 271 -29.64 -0.37 -4.07
C ILE A 271 -29.01 0.54 -5.13
N MET A 272 -29.07 0.13 -6.41
CA MET A 272 -28.55 0.91 -7.54
C MET A 272 -29.28 2.23 -7.72
N TRP A 273 -30.60 2.28 -7.49
CA TRP A 273 -31.39 3.51 -7.59
C TRP A 273 -31.37 4.40 -6.35
N SER A 274 -31.01 3.87 -5.18
CA SER A 274 -31.04 4.63 -3.92
C SER A 274 -30.05 5.81 -3.94
N GLN A 275 -30.52 7.04 -3.75
CA GLN A 275 -29.69 8.25 -3.61
C GLN A 275 -29.50 8.69 -2.14
N ARG A 276 -29.85 7.82 -1.20
CA ARG A 276 -29.78 8.13 0.24
C ARG A 276 -28.37 7.97 0.78
N VAL A 277 -28.12 8.56 1.93
CA VAL A 277 -26.87 8.40 2.69
C VAL A 277 -26.49 6.93 2.80
N GLY A 278 -25.23 6.60 2.51
CA GLY A 278 -24.70 5.23 2.50
C GLY A 278 -24.81 4.51 1.15
N ALA A 279 -25.61 5.03 0.19
CA ALA A 279 -25.65 4.47 -1.16
C ALA A 279 -24.30 4.57 -1.89
N GLU A 280 -23.48 5.57 -1.53
CA GLU A 280 -22.12 5.78 -2.04
C GLU A 280 -21.21 4.56 -1.80
N VAL A 281 -21.44 3.80 -0.73
CA VAL A 281 -20.68 2.59 -0.40
C VAL A 281 -21.37 1.34 -0.95
N MET A 282 -22.70 1.30 -0.91
CA MET A 282 -23.47 0.12 -1.30
C MET A 282 -23.53 -0.11 -2.81
N ARG A 283 -23.62 0.96 -3.63
CA ARG A 283 -23.68 0.82 -5.10
C ARG A 283 -22.39 0.22 -5.68
N PRO A 284 -21.17 0.69 -5.34
CA PRO A 284 -19.94 0.08 -5.85
C PRO A 284 -19.75 -1.36 -5.34
N LEU A 285 -20.27 -1.70 -4.16
CA LEU A 285 -20.24 -3.06 -3.63
C LEU A 285 -21.18 -4.01 -4.38
N ALA A 286 -22.39 -3.56 -4.71
CA ALA A 286 -23.40 -4.36 -5.42
C ALA A 286 -23.10 -4.53 -6.92
N THR A 287 -22.42 -3.55 -7.53
CA THR A 287 -22.18 -3.49 -8.97
C THR A 287 -21.47 -4.73 -9.53
N PRO A 288 -20.33 -5.18 -8.98
CA PRO A 288 -19.66 -6.40 -9.45
C PRO A 288 -20.56 -7.63 -9.41
N VAL A 289 -21.34 -7.78 -8.33
CA VAL A 289 -22.25 -8.92 -8.15
C VAL A 289 -23.33 -8.91 -9.23
N LEU A 290 -23.93 -7.76 -9.50
CA LEU A 290 -25.01 -7.62 -10.48
C LEU A 290 -24.51 -7.90 -11.91
N GLY A 291 -23.39 -7.28 -12.30
CA GLY A 291 -22.81 -7.49 -13.63
C GLY A 291 -22.27 -8.90 -13.84
N GLY A 292 -21.56 -9.43 -12.84
CA GLY A 292 -20.96 -10.75 -12.92
C GLY A 292 -21.97 -11.89 -12.88
N MET A 293 -23.12 -11.70 -12.22
CA MET A 293 -24.17 -12.71 -12.23
C MET A 293 -24.79 -12.90 -13.62
N VAL A 294 -24.91 -11.82 -14.41
CA VAL A 294 -25.39 -11.87 -15.79
C VAL A 294 -24.44 -12.68 -16.68
N THR A 295 -23.13 -12.40 -16.63
CA THR A 295 -22.16 -13.17 -17.43
C THR A 295 -21.99 -14.59 -16.91
N SER A 296 -22.11 -14.82 -15.59
CA SER A 296 -22.09 -16.16 -14.99
C SER A 296 -23.25 -17.03 -15.47
N LEU A 297 -24.41 -16.44 -15.78
CA LEU A 297 -25.57 -17.18 -16.28
C LEU A 297 -25.25 -17.86 -17.61
N ALA A 298 -24.67 -17.11 -18.54
CA ALA A 298 -24.23 -17.62 -19.83
C ALA A 298 -23.13 -18.68 -19.67
N HIS A 299 -22.15 -18.42 -18.79
CA HIS A 299 -21.09 -19.39 -18.52
C HIS A 299 -21.64 -20.71 -17.97
N VAL A 300 -22.45 -20.65 -16.91
CA VAL A 300 -22.96 -21.86 -16.22
C VAL A 300 -23.91 -22.67 -17.09
N LEU A 301 -24.75 -22.04 -17.92
CA LEU A 301 -25.72 -22.75 -18.75
C LEU A 301 -25.15 -23.27 -20.08
N VAL A 302 -24.11 -22.62 -20.62
CA VAL A 302 -23.58 -22.94 -21.95
C VAL A 302 -22.15 -23.46 -21.85
N VAL A 303 -21.25 -22.69 -21.26
CA VAL A 303 -19.82 -23.01 -21.24
C VAL A 303 -19.53 -24.20 -20.33
N THR A 304 -20.14 -24.27 -19.14
CA THR A 304 -19.93 -25.36 -18.19
C THR A 304 -20.34 -26.73 -18.79
N PRO A 305 -21.56 -26.92 -19.33
CA PRO A 305 -21.94 -28.20 -19.95
C PRO A 305 -21.09 -28.57 -21.16
N LEU A 306 -20.66 -27.60 -21.97
CA LEU A 306 -19.80 -27.85 -23.13
C LEU A 306 -18.42 -28.39 -22.73
N ILE A 307 -17.77 -27.74 -21.77
CA ILE A 307 -16.46 -28.19 -21.29
C ILE A 307 -16.61 -29.54 -20.57
N PHE A 308 -17.66 -29.72 -19.77
CA PHE A 308 -17.96 -31.00 -19.12
C PHE A 308 -18.12 -32.14 -20.12
N PHE A 309 -18.95 -31.94 -21.15
CA PHE A 309 -19.13 -32.91 -22.24
C PHE A 309 -17.79 -33.25 -22.90
N TRP A 310 -16.96 -32.25 -23.17
CA TRP A 310 -15.67 -32.45 -23.82
C TRP A 310 -14.68 -33.23 -22.94
N LEU A 311 -14.66 -32.98 -21.64
CA LEU A 311 -13.85 -33.72 -20.68
C LEU A 311 -14.29 -35.19 -20.61
N ARG A 312 -15.60 -35.44 -20.46
CA ARG A 312 -16.15 -36.81 -20.36
C ARG A 312 -16.06 -37.59 -21.68
N ALA A 313 -16.26 -36.94 -22.83
CA ALA A 313 -16.17 -37.59 -24.14
C ALA A 313 -14.77 -38.14 -24.46
N ARG A 314 -13.73 -37.63 -23.80
CA ARG A 314 -12.35 -38.13 -23.94
C ARG A 314 -12.06 -39.40 -23.13
N GLY A 315 -12.86 -39.67 -22.09
CA GLY A 315 -12.73 -40.87 -21.26
C GLY A 315 -13.49 -42.10 -21.80
N LEU A 316 -14.28 -41.93 -22.86
CA LEU A 316 -14.98 -43.05 -23.50
C LEU A 316 -13.98 -43.92 -24.28
N PRO A 317 -14.02 -45.27 -24.15
CA PRO A 317 -13.16 -46.15 -24.92
C PRO A 317 -13.44 -45.95 -26.41
N LYS A 318 -12.41 -45.53 -27.16
CA LYS A 318 -12.47 -45.43 -28.62
C LYS A 318 -12.49 -46.84 -29.20
N LEU A 319 -13.50 -47.16 -30.00
CA LEU A 319 -13.43 -48.24 -30.98
C LEU A 319 -12.42 -47.77 -32.06
N GLU A 320 -11.27 -48.46 -32.18
CA GLU A 320 -10.10 -48.27 -33.10
C GLU A 320 -8.85 -47.49 -32.60
N PRO A 321 -7.62 -47.90 -33.06
CA PRO A 321 -6.38 -47.84 -32.27
C PRO A 321 -5.58 -46.54 -32.40
N ALA A 322 -4.60 -46.45 -31.49
CA ALA A 322 -3.95 -45.25 -30.96
C ALA A 322 -3.00 -44.46 -31.87
N SER A 323 -2.80 -43.17 -31.53
CA SER A 323 -1.56 -42.39 -31.67
C SER A 323 -1.58 -41.16 -30.72
N PRO A 324 -0.41 -40.60 -30.29
CA PRO A 324 -0.01 -40.54 -28.87
C PRO A 324 -0.08 -39.12 -28.21
N PRO A 325 0.65 -38.82 -27.10
CA PRO A 325 0.08 -38.65 -25.75
C PRO A 325 -0.13 -37.19 -25.28
N SER A 326 -0.96 -37.07 -24.24
CA SER A 326 -1.07 -36.01 -23.20
C SER A 326 -0.94 -34.53 -23.61
N ARG A 327 -2.10 -33.88 -23.85
CA ARG A 327 -2.29 -32.42 -23.69
C ARG A 327 -2.97 -32.04 -22.37
N THR A 328 -3.07 -32.96 -21.41
CA THR A 328 -3.43 -32.67 -20.01
C THR A 328 -2.55 -31.60 -19.38
N PRO A 329 -1.21 -31.59 -19.55
CA PRO A 329 -0.41 -30.46 -19.08
C PRO A 329 -0.73 -29.17 -19.85
N LEU A 330 -1.17 -29.22 -21.12
CA LEU A 330 -1.50 -28.03 -21.90
C LEU A 330 -2.81 -27.36 -21.45
N LEU A 331 -3.81 -28.12 -21.02
CA LEU A 331 -5.07 -27.57 -20.50
C LEU A 331 -4.92 -27.05 -19.06
N VAL A 332 -4.14 -27.75 -18.24
CA VAL A 332 -3.72 -27.25 -16.93
C VAL A 332 -2.86 -26.00 -17.10
N LEU A 333 -1.94 -25.99 -18.08
CA LEU A 333 -1.14 -24.82 -18.45
C LEU A 333 -2.03 -23.70 -18.98
N VAL A 334 -3.08 -23.95 -19.76
CA VAL A 334 -4.02 -22.93 -20.21
C VAL A 334 -4.89 -22.41 -19.07
N ALA A 335 -5.30 -23.24 -18.11
CA ALA A 335 -6.04 -22.80 -16.92
C ALA A 335 -5.13 -22.00 -15.97
N VAL A 336 -3.91 -22.45 -15.74
CA VAL A 336 -2.88 -21.73 -14.99
C VAL A 336 -2.47 -20.45 -15.72
N LEU A 337 -2.36 -20.47 -17.05
CA LEU A 337 -2.10 -19.29 -17.88
C LEU A 337 -3.33 -18.39 -17.97
N ALA A 338 -4.57 -18.87 -17.80
CA ALA A 338 -5.76 -18.04 -17.75
C ALA A 338 -5.97 -17.42 -16.38
N VAL A 339 -5.58 -18.12 -15.31
CA VAL A 339 -5.50 -17.58 -13.95
C VAL A 339 -4.33 -16.60 -13.84
N ALA A 340 -3.17 -16.94 -14.43
CA ALA A 340 -2.01 -16.05 -14.50
C ALA A 340 -2.24 -14.89 -15.47
N ALA A 341 -2.96 -15.09 -16.58
CA ALA A 341 -3.36 -14.01 -17.48
C ALA A 341 -4.48 -13.18 -16.86
N GLY A 342 -5.39 -13.75 -16.07
CA GLY A 342 -6.39 -13.00 -15.30
C GLY A 342 -5.73 -12.18 -14.19
N ALA A 343 -4.77 -12.76 -13.47
CA ALA A 343 -3.93 -12.05 -12.52
C ALA A 343 -3.08 -11.00 -13.21
N TRP A 344 -2.48 -11.31 -14.37
CA TRP A 344 -1.71 -10.38 -15.18
C TRP A 344 -2.59 -9.24 -15.69
N LEU A 345 -3.76 -9.51 -16.27
CA LEU A 345 -4.73 -8.53 -16.78
C LEU A 345 -5.23 -7.61 -15.67
N VAL A 346 -5.45 -8.14 -14.46
CA VAL A 346 -5.79 -7.35 -13.27
C VAL A 346 -4.60 -6.50 -12.85
N THR A 347 -3.38 -7.03 -12.82
CA THR A 347 -2.15 -6.26 -12.49
C THR A 347 -1.67 -5.32 -13.62
N SER A 348 -2.15 -5.51 -14.85
CA SER A 348 -1.74 -4.76 -16.04
C SER A 348 -2.83 -3.82 -16.56
N TRP A 349 -4.01 -3.77 -15.89
CA TRP A 349 -5.09 -2.85 -16.23
C TRP A 349 -4.63 -1.41 -15.99
N PRO A 350 -4.94 -0.43 -16.88
CA PRO A 350 -4.48 0.96 -16.76
C PRO A 350 -4.94 1.75 -15.51
N GLY A 351 -5.61 1.11 -14.54
CA GLY A 351 -6.06 1.71 -13.27
C GLY A 351 -5.66 0.92 -12.02
N VAL A 352 -4.96 -0.22 -12.17
CA VAL A 352 -4.25 -0.85 -11.06
C VAL A 352 -2.85 -0.26 -11.13
N ALA A 353 -2.53 0.57 -10.13
CA ALA A 353 -1.21 1.16 -10.06
C ALA A 353 -0.24 -0.02 -9.97
N ARG A 354 0.64 -0.17 -10.98
CA ARG A 354 1.79 -1.03 -10.82
C ARG A 354 2.46 -0.54 -9.54
N PRO A 355 2.73 -1.42 -8.56
CA PRO A 355 3.74 -1.07 -7.61
C PRO A 355 5.02 -0.98 -8.45
N ASP A 356 5.35 0.23 -8.92
CA ASP A 356 6.68 0.70 -8.61
C ASP A 356 6.81 0.41 -7.13
N VAL A 357 7.53 -0.67 -6.82
CA VAL A 357 7.98 -1.01 -5.48
C VAL A 357 8.22 0.33 -4.84
N VAL A 358 7.36 0.70 -3.88
CA VAL A 358 7.59 1.95 -3.17
C VAL A 358 8.97 1.74 -2.62
N ASP A 359 9.92 2.49 -3.16
CA ASP A 359 11.30 2.52 -2.70
C ASP A 359 11.20 3.26 -1.36
N THR A 360 10.55 2.63 -0.38
CA THR A 360 10.53 3.00 1.04
C THR A 360 11.93 2.94 1.62
N TRP A 361 12.85 2.33 0.85
CA TRP A 361 14.28 2.38 0.96
C TRP A 361 14.80 3.82 0.92
N GLN A 362 14.90 4.43 2.10
CA GLN A 362 15.62 5.67 2.31
C GLN A 362 17.13 5.42 2.21
N VAL A 363 17.87 6.36 1.63
CA VAL A 363 19.33 6.27 1.53
C VAL A 363 19.91 6.40 2.93
N VAL A 364 20.59 5.35 3.39
CA VAL A 364 21.35 5.36 4.64
C VAL A 364 22.68 6.06 4.38
N ARG A 365 23.38 5.62 3.32
CA ARG A 365 24.68 6.17 2.94
C ARG A 365 24.99 5.91 1.48
N THR A 366 25.67 6.88 0.88
CA THR A 366 26.24 6.77 -0.46
C THR A 366 27.75 6.95 -0.35
N VAL A 367 28.52 6.02 -0.89
CA VAL A 367 29.99 6.07 -0.90
C VAL A 367 30.49 5.93 -2.35
N PRO A 368 31.20 6.94 -2.89
CA PRO A 368 31.86 6.83 -4.18
C PRO A 368 33.19 6.08 -4.04
N GLU A 369 33.46 5.14 -4.95
CA GLU A 369 34.74 4.41 -5.06
C GLU A 369 35.05 4.17 -6.55
N GLY A 370 36.09 4.82 -7.07
CA GLY A 370 36.41 4.80 -8.50
C GLY A 370 35.27 5.35 -9.37
N ASP A 371 34.89 4.62 -10.42
CA ASP A 371 33.81 4.98 -11.34
C ASP A 371 32.41 4.51 -10.87
N VAL A 372 32.32 3.92 -9.66
CA VAL A 372 31.09 3.34 -9.11
C VAL A 372 30.71 4.02 -7.80
N THR A 373 29.44 4.37 -7.69
CA THR A 373 28.79 4.88 -6.49
C THR A 373 27.97 3.78 -5.86
N VAL A 374 28.31 3.40 -4.63
CA VAL A 374 27.55 2.42 -3.86
C VAL A 374 26.54 3.14 -2.98
N THR A 375 25.27 2.80 -3.11
CA THR A 375 24.19 3.34 -2.28
C THR A 375 23.59 2.24 -1.42
N LEU A 376 23.69 2.38 -0.10
CA LEU A 376 23.01 1.53 0.86
C LEU A 376 21.70 2.19 1.30
N ARG A 377 20.63 1.41 1.30
CA ARG A 377 19.28 1.89 1.61
C ARG A 377 18.61 0.98 2.65
N SER A 378 17.80 1.57 3.52
CA SER A 378 17.05 0.92 4.61
C SER A 378 15.61 1.43 4.60
N GLU A 379 14.65 0.63 5.05
CA GLU A 379 13.26 1.08 5.23
C GLU A 379 13.13 2.26 6.22
N SER A 380 14.06 2.39 7.18
CA SER A 380 14.03 3.46 8.19
C SER A 380 15.13 4.51 8.03
N GLY A 381 15.94 4.44 6.97
CA GLY A 381 17.08 5.35 6.76
C GLY A 381 18.24 5.20 7.75
N ALA A 382 18.18 4.24 8.67
CA ALA A 382 19.20 3.93 9.68
C ALA A 382 19.42 2.42 9.82
N PHE A 383 20.52 2.03 10.48
CA PHE A 383 20.78 0.64 10.86
C PHE A 383 19.99 0.27 12.12
N ARG A 384 19.51 -0.97 12.20
CA ARG A 384 18.70 -1.49 13.33
C ARG A 384 19.31 -2.73 13.95
N MET A 385 19.17 -2.87 15.27
CA MET A 385 19.66 -4.04 16.03
C MET A 385 19.06 -5.40 15.58
N ALA A 386 17.84 -5.42 15.02
CA ALA A 386 17.23 -6.66 14.52
C ALA A 386 17.65 -6.99 13.08
N ALA A 387 17.50 -8.26 12.66
CA ALA A 387 17.72 -8.72 11.29
C ALA A 387 16.83 -7.95 10.30
N ALA A 388 17.33 -6.82 9.82
CA ALA A 388 16.63 -5.92 8.91
C ALA A 388 17.15 -6.15 7.48
N PRO A 389 16.28 -6.15 6.48
CA PRO A 389 16.71 -6.15 5.10
C PRO A 389 17.26 -4.76 4.73
N TYR A 390 18.37 -4.72 4.02
CA TYR A 390 19.02 -3.55 3.43
C TYR A 390 19.09 -3.74 1.91
N SER A 391 18.99 -2.66 1.14
CA SER A 391 19.17 -2.68 -0.31
C SER A 391 20.49 -2.02 -0.67
N LEU A 392 21.30 -2.71 -1.47
CA LEU A 392 22.60 -2.26 -1.95
C LEU A 392 22.51 -2.03 -3.47
N GLU A 393 22.83 -0.84 -3.93
CA GLU A 393 22.86 -0.48 -5.36
C GLU A 393 24.25 -0.01 -5.79
N PHE A 394 24.74 -0.55 -6.91
CA PHE A 394 25.96 -0.09 -7.56
C PHE A 394 25.59 0.71 -8.82
N ARG A 395 25.99 1.99 -8.86
CA ARG A 395 25.71 2.87 -10.01
C ARG A 395 26.99 3.45 -10.58
N SER A 396 27.11 3.53 -11.89
CA SER A 396 28.19 4.25 -12.58
C SER A 396 28.07 5.77 -12.35
N ALA A 397 29.12 6.53 -12.63
CA ALA A 397 29.11 8.01 -12.67
C ALA A 397 27.97 8.60 -13.53
N ASN A 398 27.48 7.86 -14.53
CA ASN A 398 26.35 8.27 -15.38
C ASN A 398 24.96 7.86 -14.82
N GLY A 399 24.91 7.22 -13.65
CA GLY A 399 23.69 6.82 -12.95
C GLY A 399 23.10 5.46 -13.35
N GLU A 400 23.72 4.76 -14.30
CA GLU A 400 23.33 3.40 -14.73
C GLU A 400 23.76 2.33 -13.72
N LEU A 401 22.96 1.27 -13.57
CA LEU A 401 23.28 0.15 -12.67
C LEU A 401 24.44 -0.67 -13.25
N VAL A 402 25.46 -0.92 -12.43
CA VAL A 402 26.65 -1.68 -12.83
C VAL A 402 26.57 -3.08 -12.23
N ASP A 403 26.76 -4.09 -13.06
CA ASP A 403 26.80 -5.47 -12.58
C ASP A 403 28.15 -5.76 -11.91
N VAL A 404 28.10 -6.33 -10.71
CA VAL A 404 29.27 -6.60 -9.88
C VAL A 404 29.19 -8.02 -9.31
N SER A 405 30.35 -8.63 -9.08
CA SER A 405 30.50 -10.02 -8.65
C SER A 405 31.20 -10.12 -7.28
N ASP A 406 31.01 -11.25 -6.57
CA ASP A 406 31.63 -11.53 -5.26
C ASP A 406 31.41 -10.41 -4.21
N VAL A 407 30.18 -9.89 -4.14
CA VAL A 407 29.80 -8.85 -3.17
C VAL A 407 29.71 -9.45 -1.77
N ARG A 408 30.43 -8.86 -0.80
CA ARG A 408 30.38 -9.23 0.61
C ARG A 408 30.24 -7.98 1.48
N LEU A 409 29.38 -8.06 2.48
CA LEU A 409 29.18 -7.01 3.47
C LEU A 409 29.36 -7.61 4.86
N SER A 410 30.19 -6.96 5.68
CA SER A 410 30.42 -7.36 7.07
C SER A 410 30.48 -6.15 7.97
N GLY A 411 29.88 -6.23 9.15
CA GLY A 411 29.95 -5.23 10.20
C GLY A 411 30.94 -5.63 11.28
N SER A 412 31.69 -4.68 11.82
CA SER A 412 32.54 -4.89 12.98
C SER A 412 32.44 -3.74 13.97
N MET A 413 32.52 -4.04 15.26
CA MET A 413 32.57 -3.05 16.33
C MET A 413 33.80 -3.31 17.18
N GLN A 414 34.66 -2.30 17.33
CA GLN A 414 35.84 -2.39 18.19
C GLN A 414 35.50 -1.92 19.61
N MET A 415 35.65 -2.81 20.58
CA MET A 415 35.61 -2.46 22.00
C MET A 415 36.96 -2.78 22.66
N PRO A 416 37.36 -2.05 23.71
CA PRO A 416 38.56 -2.38 24.48
C PRO A 416 38.48 -3.82 25.01
N GLY A 417 39.30 -4.72 24.47
CA GLY A 417 39.38 -6.13 24.89
C GLY A 417 38.48 -7.12 24.14
N MET A 418 37.62 -6.69 23.19
CA MET A 418 36.79 -7.62 22.40
C MET A 418 36.39 -7.03 21.04
N ALA A 419 36.45 -7.83 19.98
CA ALA A 419 35.95 -7.46 18.65
C ALA A 419 34.70 -8.28 18.32
N MET A 420 33.60 -7.60 17.97
CA MET A 420 32.37 -8.26 17.50
C MET A 420 32.27 -8.11 15.99
N ALA A 421 31.84 -9.17 15.31
CA ALA A 421 31.63 -9.20 13.87
C ALA A 421 30.22 -9.69 13.55
N SER A 422 29.56 -9.02 12.60
CA SER A 422 28.26 -9.40 12.08
C SER A 422 28.36 -9.62 10.56
N PRO A 423 28.25 -10.87 10.07
CA PRO A 423 28.25 -11.14 8.65
C PRO A 423 26.91 -10.75 8.00
N GLY A 424 26.96 -10.17 6.80
CA GLY A 424 25.77 -9.94 5.99
C GLY A 424 25.50 -11.07 5.01
N GLU A 425 24.28 -11.59 5.00
CA GLU A 425 23.81 -12.52 3.97
C GLU A 425 23.28 -11.73 2.77
N LEU A 426 23.91 -11.92 1.61
CA LEU A 426 23.52 -11.26 0.37
C LEU A 426 22.69 -12.18 -0.53
N THR A 427 21.61 -11.63 -1.07
CA THR A 427 20.78 -12.27 -2.10
C THR A 427 20.67 -11.35 -3.32
N PRO A 428 20.85 -11.85 -4.56
CA PRO A 428 20.71 -11.03 -5.75
C PRO A 428 19.29 -10.44 -5.85
N GLY A 429 19.18 -9.12 -5.95
CA GLY A 429 17.93 -8.47 -6.31
C GLY A 429 17.66 -8.72 -7.79
N GLY A 430 16.40 -8.88 -8.21
CA GLY A 430 16.04 -9.29 -9.58
C GLY A 430 16.43 -8.35 -10.74
N ARG A 431 17.38 -7.42 -10.55
CA ARG A 431 18.02 -6.59 -11.57
C ARG A 431 19.55 -6.61 -11.39
N PRO A 432 20.35 -6.64 -12.46
CA PRO A 432 21.81 -6.54 -12.39
C PRO A 432 22.24 -5.31 -11.57
N GLY A 433 23.23 -5.45 -10.68
CA GLY A 433 23.74 -4.34 -9.85
C GLY A 433 22.92 -3.97 -8.59
N ARG A 434 21.86 -4.71 -8.25
CA ARG A 434 21.11 -4.53 -6.99
C ARG A 434 21.13 -5.80 -6.14
N PHE A 435 21.46 -5.67 -4.85
CA PHE A 435 21.50 -6.78 -3.90
C PHE A 435 20.63 -6.49 -2.67
N THR A 436 19.97 -7.51 -2.14
CA THR A 436 19.30 -7.43 -0.84
C THR A 436 20.21 -8.07 0.21
N VAL A 437 20.53 -7.32 1.25
CA VAL A 437 21.42 -7.78 2.33
C VAL A 437 20.63 -7.92 3.62
N ARG A 438 20.78 -9.03 4.33
CA ARG A 438 20.30 -9.17 5.71
C ARG A 438 21.47 -9.15 6.67
N MET A 439 21.41 -8.25 7.65
CA MET A 439 22.37 -8.13 8.73
C MET A 439 21.64 -7.96 10.05
N SER A 440 22.15 -8.59 11.10
CA SER A 440 21.69 -8.44 12.48
C SER A 440 22.80 -7.84 13.34
N PHE A 441 22.49 -6.85 14.17
CA PHE A 441 23.46 -6.21 15.04
C PHE A 441 23.09 -6.44 16.50
N ASP A 442 23.95 -7.14 17.24
CA ASP A 442 23.60 -7.58 18.60
C ASP A 442 23.55 -6.43 19.64
N MET A 443 24.13 -5.27 19.31
CA MET A 443 24.12 -4.07 20.17
C MET A 443 24.02 -2.77 19.38
N ALA A 444 23.40 -1.75 19.99
CA ALA A 444 23.40 -0.37 19.53
C ALA A 444 24.80 0.26 19.68
N GLY A 445 25.14 1.18 18.78
CA GLY A 445 26.42 1.88 18.79
C GLY A 445 26.97 2.10 17.39
N THR A 446 28.18 2.67 17.30
CA THR A 446 28.85 2.93 16.03
C THR A 446 29.54 1.65 15.55
N TRP A 447 29.06 1.11 14.43
CA TRP A 447 29.67 -0.06 13.79
C TRP A 447 30.38 0.35 12.50
N GLN A 448 31.54 -0.24 12.24
CA GLN A 448 32.27 -0.09 10.98
C GLN A 448 31.84 -1.18 10.00
N MET A 449 31.19 -0.78 8.91
CA MET A 449 30.82 -1.66 7.82
C MET A 449 31.94 -1.73 6.80
N THR A 450 32.27 -2.95 6.36
CA THR A 450 33.20 -3.21 5.26
C THR A 450 32.43 -3.90 4.13
N LEU A 451 32.38 -3.26 2.97
CA LEU A 451 31.81 -3.79 1.74
C LEU A 451 32.95 -4.09 0.77
N SER A 452 32.99 -5.30 0.22
CA SER A 452 33.92 -5.68 -0.84
C SER A 452 33.17 -6.23 -2.05
N TRP A 453 33.63 -5.91 -3.26
CA TRP A 453 33.09 -6.47 -4.51
C TRP A 453 34.17 -6.55 -5.58
N ARG A 454 33.87 -7.23 -6.68
CA ARG A 454 34.73 -7.29 -7.87
C ARG A 454 33.94 -6.86 -9.11
N ASP A 455 34.54 -5.99 -9.91
CA ASP A 455 34.02 -5.60 -11.22
C ASP A 455 35.07 -5.83 -12.33
N GLY A 456 34.79 -5.35 -13.54
CA GLY A 456 35.71 -5.46 -14.68
C GLY A 456 37.04 -4.71 -14.52
N SER A 457 37.17 -3.83 -13.53
CA SER A 457 38.37 -3.03 -13.25
C SER A 457 39.23 -3.59 -12.10
N GLY A 458 38.67 -4.46 -11.24
CA GLY A 458 39.41 -5.08 -10.16
C GLY A 458 38.56 -5.42 -8.94
N ALA A 459 39.23 -5.71 -7.82
CA ALA A 459 38.61 -5.91 -6.51
C ALA A 459 38.61 -4.59 -5.74
N HIS A 460 37.46 -4.21 -5.20
CA HIS A 460 37.23 -2.97 -4.48
C HIS A 460 36.80 -3.26 -3.05
N THR A 461 37.17 -2.37 -2.12
CA THR A 461 36.75 -2.48 -0.71
C THR A 461 36.54 -1.10 -0.12
N VAL A 462 35.34 -0.87 0.41
CA VAL A 462 34.93 0.38 1.03
C VAL A 462 34.59 0.14 2.48
N LYS A 463 35.05 1.05 3.35
CA LYS A 463 34.69 1.07 4.77
C LYS A 463 33.92 2.32 5.11
N PHE A 464 32.85 2.18 5.88
CA PHE A 464 32.09 3.31 6.37
C PHE A 464 31.49 3.01 7.74
N ASP A 465 31.38 4.03 8.56
CA ASP A 465 30.79 3.90 9.90
C ASP A 465 29.27 4.15 9.83
N GLY A 466 28.52 3.45 10.68
CA GLY A 466 27.08 3.60 10.79
C GLY A 466 26.63 3.40 12.24
N ASP A 467 25.81 4.32 12.74
CA ASP A 467 25.18 4.16 14.05
C ASP A 467 23.98 3.22 13.93
N VAL A 468 24.04 2.14 14.70
CA VAL A 468 22.96 1.17 14.86
C VAL A 468 22.07 1.62 16.01
N GLN A 469 20.78 1.80 15.71
CA GLN A 469 19.73 2.17 16.67
C GLN A 469 18.93 0.97 17.16
#